data_AF-A0A0F3P6T3-F1
#
_entry.id   AF-A0A0F3P6T3-F1
#
_cell.length_a   1.000
_cell.length_b   1.000
_cell.length_c   1.000
_cell.angle_alpha   90.00
_cell.angle_beta   90.00
_cell.angle_gamma   90.00
#
_symmetry.space_group_name_H-M   'P 1'
#
loop_
_entity.id
_entity.type
_entity.pdbx_description
1 polymer ?
#
loop_
_entity_poly.entity_id
_entity_poly.type
_entity_poly.pdbx_seq_one_letter_code
_entity_poly.pdbx_strand_id
1 'polypeptide(L)'
;MNIRILRFIIGFIALVNVNNIYAVEYELEADNLLKLEISDSGPTRINLKDEKINDIFMYPQNAAEVVVHESGFLFIVPREEENKVYLT
;
A
#
# COMPACT_ATOMS: atom_id res chain seq x y z
N MET A 1 11.43 -40.43 3.85
CA MET A 1 10.73 -39.45 2.98
C MET A 1 11.66 -39.08 1.84
N ASN A 2 11.23 -39.16 0.59
CA ASN A 2 12.10 -39.04 -0.60
C ASN A 2 12.54 -37.59 -0.82
N ILE A 3 13.81 -37.33 -1.15
CA ILE A 3 14.35 -35.95 -1.25
C ILE A 3 13.65 -35.11 -2.32
N ARG A 4 13.09 -35.77 -3.34
CA ARG A 4 12.22 -35.13 -4.34
C ARG A 4 10.97 -34.53 -3.70
N ILE A 5 10.30 -35.29 -2.84
CA ILE A 5 9.08 -34.86 -2.14
C ILE A 5 9.40 -33.70 -1.19
N LEU A 6 10.53 -33.76 -0.48
CA LEU A 6 10.95 -32.68 0.43
C LEU A 6 11.19 -31.36 -0.31
N ARG A 7 11.83 -31.39 -1.49
CA ARG A 7 12.03 -30.19 -2.32
C ARG A 7 10.72 -29.58 -2.80
N PHE A 8 9.74 -30.40 -3.17
CA PHE A 8 8.41 -29.93 -3.55
C PHE A 8 7.69 -29.27 -2.38
N ILE A 9 7.76 -29.85 -1.18
CA ILE A 9 7.12 -29.27 0.01
C ILE A 9 7.75 -27.91 0.37
N ILE A 10 9.08 -27.78 0.31
CA ILE A 10 9.77 -26.51 0.59
C ILE A 10 9.37 -25.43 -0.43
N GLY A 11 9.36 -25.78 -1.73
CA GLY A 11 8.91 -24.87 -2.78
C GLY A 11 7.45 -24.47 -2.63
N PHE A 12 6.59 -25.39 -2.21
CA PHE A 12 5.17 -25.14 -1.98
C PHE A 12 4.95 -24.22 -0.76
N ILE A 13 5.66 -24.45 0.35
CA ILE A 13 5.61 -23.58 1.54
C ILE A 13 6.07 -22.16 1.20
N ALA A 14 7.15 -22.03 0.41
CA ALA A 14 7.61 -20.73 -0.07
C ALA A 14 6.56 -20.03 -0.97
N LEU A 15 5.84 -20.77 -1.80
CA LEU A 15 4.79 -20.23 -2.67
C LEU A 15 3.52 -19.81 -1.89
N VAL A 16 3.17 -20.51 -0.82
CA VAL A 16 1.98 -20.19 -0.01
C VAL A 16 2.25 -19.00 0.92
N ASN A 17 3.50 -18.70 1.26
CA ASN A 17 3.87 -17.61 2.18
C ASN A 17 3.82 -16.20 1.56
N VAL A 18 3.47 -16.05 0.28
CA VAL A 18 3.79 -14.81 -0.46
C VAL A 18 2.70 -13.74 -0.39
N ASN A 19 1.46 -14.00 0.05
CA ASN A 19 0.38 -13.03 -0.21
C ASN A 19 -0.59 -12.79 0.96
N ASN A 20 -0.12 -12.09 2.00
CA ASN A 20 -1.03 -11.34 2.87
C ASN A 20 -1.28 -9.95 2.25
N ILE A 21 -2.11 -9.91 1.20
CA ILE A 21 -2.65 -8.65 0.69
C ILE A 21 -3.79 -8.25 1.63
N TYR A 22 -3.50 -7.32 2.53
CA TYR A 22 -4.48 -6.79 3.49
C TYR A 22 -5.03 -5.45 2.97
N ALA A 23 -6.34 -5.26 3.11
CA ALA A 23 -7.02 -4.02 2.78
C ALA A 23 -7.80 -3.56 4.01
N VAL A 24 -7.73 -2.26 4.29
CA VAL A 24 -8.49 -1.61 5.37
C VAL A 24 -9.44 -0.60 4.72
N GLU A 25 -10.70 -0.66 5.14
CA GLU A 25 -11.70 0.33 4.75
C GLU A 25 -11.86 1.36 5.85
N TYR A 26 -11.96 2.62 5.45
CA TYR A 26 -12.18 3.74 6.34
C TYR A 26 -13.42 4.49 5.86
N GLU A 27 -14.28 4.88 6.79
CA GLU A 27 -15.38 5.78 6.51
C GLU A 27 -14.82 7.20 6.40
N LEU A 28 -15.12 7.86 5.27
CA LEU A 28 -14.69 9.23 5.02
C LEU A 28 -15.86 10.17 5.34
N GLU A 29 -15.73 10.88 6.44
CA GLU A 29 -16.63 11.98 6.80
C GLU A 29 -16.05 13.29 6.27
N ALA A 30 -16.92 14.19 5.79
CA ALA A 30 -16.50 15.51 5.33
C ALA A 30 -15.77 16.28 6.45
N ASP A 31 -14.74 17.03 6.07
CA ASP A 31 -13.92 17.87 6.95
C ASP A 31 -13.16 17.12 8.06
N ASN A 32 -13.11 15.78 8.02
CA ASN A 32 -12.36 14.98 8.97
C ASN A 32 -11.00 14.53 8.43
N LEU A 33 -9.99 14.58 9.30
CA LEU A 33 -8.64 14.13 8.99
C LEU A 33 -8.55 12.60 9.17
N LEU A 34 -8.28 11.90 8.07
CA LEU A 34 -8.00 10.48 8.10
C LEU A 34 -6.50 10.22 8.29
N LYS A 35 -6.14 9.49 9.35
CA LYS A 35 -4.76 9.07 9.58
C LYS A 35 -4.55 7.66 9.03
N LEU A 36 -3.71 7.54 8.01
CA LEU A 36 -3.37 6.27 7.37
C LEU A 36 -1.94 5.85 7.74
N GLU A 37 -1.74 4.57 7.99
CA GLU A 37 -0.41 3.95 8.11
C GLU A 37 -0.02 3.39 6.74
N ILE A 38 1.19 3.71 6.29
CA ILE A 38 1.73 3.24 5.01
C ILE A 38 2.80 2.16 5.27
N SER A 39 2.91 1.22 4.34
CA SER A 39 3.95 0.18 4.36
C SER A 39 5.35 0.79 4.34
N ASP A 40 6.26 0.19 5.10
CA ASP A 40 7.69 0.49 5.18
C ASP A 40 8.53 -0.23 4.11
N SER A 41 7.94 -1.19 3.41
CA SER A 41 8.62 -2.19 2.58
C SER A 41 8.12 -2.22 1.13
N GLY A 42 7.07 -1.46 0.81
CA GLY A 42 6.52 -1.40 -0.53
C GLY A 42 5.47 -0.30 -0.72
N PRO A 43 4.91 -0.16 -1.94
CA PRO A 43 3.88 0.82 -2.24
C PRO A 43 2.60 0.51 -1.47
N THR A 44 2.05 1.53 -0.81
CA THR A 44 0.70 1.49 -0.25
C THR A 44 -0.29 2.01 -1.29
N ARG A 45 -1.33 1.22 -1.59
CA ARG A 45 -2.39 1.59 -2.53
C ARG A 45 -3.62 2.11 -1.79
N ILE A 46 -4.04 3.33 -2.09
CA ILE A 46 -5.26 3.95 -1.57
C ILE A 46 -6.28 4.11 -2.70
N ASN A 47 -7.55 3.89 -2.36
CA ASN A 47 -8.69 4.00 -3.27
C ASN A 47 -9.82 4.75 -2.57
N LEU A 48 -10.61 5.52 -3.33
CA LEU A 48 -11.90 6.03 -2.89
C LEU A 48 -13.00 5.16 -3.50
N LYS A 49 -13.92 4.67 -2.68
CA LYS A 49 -14.98 3.81 -3.16
C LYS A 49 -15.91 4.61 -4.09
N ASP A 50 -16.15 4.07 -5.28
CA ASP A 50 -17.00 4.64 -6.32
C ASP A 50 -16.54 6.02 -6.87
N GLU A 51 -15.35 6.48 -6.49
CA GLU A 51 -14.76 7.75 -6.91
C GLU A 51 -13.37 7.57 -7.51
N LYS A 52 -12.95 8.56 -8.31
CA LYS A 52 -11.63 8.59 -8.94
C LYS A 52 -10.77 9.68 -8.31
N ILE A 53 -9.61 9.32 -7.78
CA ILE A 53 -8.60 10.31 -7.37
C ILE A 53 -8.01 10.90 -8.65
N ASN A 54 -8.18 12.21 -8.83
CA ASN A 54 -7.72 12.93 -10.02
C ASN A 54 -6.42 13.70 -9.78
N ASP A 55 -6.23 14.18 -8.55
CA ASP A 55 -5.06 14.95 -8.14
C ASP A 55 -4.87 14.77 -6.62
N ILE A 56 -3.68 15.08 -6.13
CA ILE A 56 -3.35 15.02 -4.70
C ILE A 56 -2.47 16.19 -4.29
N PHE A 57 -2.72 16.73 -3.10
CA PHE A 57 -1.80 17.65 -2.46
C PHE A 57 -1.11 16.96 -1.28
N MET A 58 0.23 16.99 -1.28
CA MET A 58 1.04 16.34 -0.26
C MET A 58 1.98 17.34 0.42
N TYR A 59 2.09 17.22 1.75
CA TYR A 59 3.06 17.96 2.54
C TYR A 59 3.78 17.07 3.59
N PRO A 60 5.11 17.22 3.74
CA PRO A 60 6.00 17.93 2.81
C PRO A 60 6.09 17.18 1.47
N GLN A 61 6.27 17.91 0.36
CA GLN A 61 6.24 17.35 -1.00
C GLN A 61 7.29 16.26 -1.27
N ASN A 62 8.30 16.11 -0.39
CA ASN A 62 9.38 15.14 -0.55
C ASN A 62 9.34 13.99 0.46
N ALA A 63 8.32 13.92 1.34
CA ALA A 63 8.23 12.87 2.36
C ALA A 63 8.07 11.47 1.79
N ALA A 64 7.41 11.37 0.64
CA ALA A 64 7.17 10.11 -0.05
C ALA A 64 7.19 10.33 -1.56
N GLU A 65 7.34 9.24 -2.29
CA GLU A 65 7.02 9.23 -3.71
C GLU A 65 5.55 8.87 -3.86
N VAL A 66 4.80 9.74 -4.54
CA VAL A 66 3.35 9.59 -4.69
C VAL A 66 2.96 9.67 -6.16
N VAL A 67 2.14 8.71 -6.58
CA VAL A 67 1.68 8.59 -7.96
C VAL A 67 0.16 8.40 -7.98
N VAL A 68 -0.54 9.29 -8.70
CA VAL A 68 -1.94 9.08 -9.07
C VAL A 68 -1.96 8.27 -10.36
N HIS A 69 -2.43 7.03 -10.27
CA HIS A 69 -2.53 6.13 -11.42
C HIS A 69 -3.75 6.48 -12.28
N GLU A 70 -3.68 6.18 -13.57
CA GLU A 70 -4.73 6.48 -14.55
C GLU A 70 -6.10 5.91 -14.20
N SER A 71 -6.11 4.79 -13.45
CA SER A 71 -7.32 4.12 -12.96
C SER A 71 -7.96 4.81 -11.74
N GLY A 72 -7.35 5.87 -11.19
CA GLY A 72 -7.84 6.59 -10.00
C GLY A 72 -7.31 6.09 -8.66
N PHE A 73 -6.34 5.17 -8.67
CA PHE A 73 -5.68 4.74 -7.43
C PHE A 73 -4.50 5.63 -7.09
N LEU A 74 -4.29 5.85 -5.80
CA LEU A 74 -3.12 6.52 -5.28
C LEU A 74 -2.10 5.50 -4.80
N PHE A 75 -0.85 5.63 -5.22
CA PHE A 75 0.26 4.82 -4.72
C PHE A 75 1.23 5.70 -3.95
N ILE A 76 1.59 5.27 -2.75
CA ILE A 76 2.52 5.97 -1.87
C ILE A 76 3.67 5.03 -1.54
N VAL A 77 4.88 5.44 -1.86
CA VAL A 77 6.12 4.74 -1.51
C VAL A 77 6.87 5.61 -0.51
N PRO A 78 7.17 5.11 0.69
CA PRO A 78 7.97 5.88 1.65
C PRO A 78 9.36 6.13 1.07
N ARG A 79 9.91 7.33 1.27
CA ARG A 79 11.34 7.57 1.08
C ARG A 79 12.03 7.27 2.40
N GLU A 80 13.14 6.53 2.36
CA GLU A 80 13.89 6.21 3.58
C GLU A 80 14.16 7.52 4.37
N GLU A 81 13.81 7.49 5.66
CA GLU A 81 13.93 8.56 6.68
C GLU A 81 12.72 9.47 6.97
N GLU A 82 11.60 9.42 6.22
CA GLU A 82 10.38 10.20 6.55
C GLU A 82 9.10 9.34 6.70
N ASN A 83 8.70 9.08 7.95
CA ASN A 83 7.60 8.16 8.27
C ASN A 83 6.23 8.84 8.44
N LYS A 84 6.08 10.09 8.02
CA LYS A 84 4.83 10.86 8.18
C LYS A 84 4.51 11.63 6.92
N VAL A 85 3.39 11.26 6.29
CA VAL A 85 2.84 11.93 5.11
C VAL A 85 1.46 12.45 5.47
N TYR A 86 1.19 13.71 5.13
CA TYR A 86 -0.14 14.31 5.21
C TYR A 86 -0.69 14.49 3.80
N LEU A 87 -1.90 14.00 3.57
CA LEU A 87 -2.62 14.05 2.30
C LEU A 87 -3.91 14.82 2.51
N THR A 88 -4.25 15.68 1.55
CA THR A 88 -5.52 16.41 1.53
C THR A 88 -6.11 16.45 0.13
#